data_AF-A0A3P9JIG1-F1
#
_entry.id   AF-A0A3P9JIG1-F1
#
_cell.length_a   1.000
_cell.length_b   1.000
_cell.length_c   1.000
_cell.angle_alpha   90.00
_cell.angle_beta   90.00
_cell.angle_gamma   90.00
#
_symmetry.space_group_name_H-M   'P 1'
#
loop_
_entity.id
_entity.type
_entity.pdbx_description
1 polymer ?
#
loop_
_entity_poly.entity_id
_entity_poly.type
_entity_poly.pdbx_seq_one_letter_code
_entity_poly.pdbx_strand_id
1 'polypeptide(L)'
;MKKGRGNMTRHKEEDVVYLFISKGRTMEHYSDDEEASEVNLREEKVGFPQVMAVAGEWISDFLFLTMCRTFKDGKLEEFNEALSAFETISQSPSLKGAAGNEKTLICAFLSRVIHGKQLDVQFEEDEHVKPLMSAFKIWLNLENTVADESLFENITILLLVQSVAVCLEAGQRSAASSALKWLEEHHELPQNLRVKLSTVVAQRDPYHPFLMSFSFSRLKETTQSFLDAYLKRNPSDFLLKAATKMVQSSTNLQGLEDVDSQDGSHSETEDSAQENK
;
A
#
# COMPACT_ATOMS: atom_id res chain seq x y z
N MET A 1 13.39 -8.32 -51.56
CA MET A 1 12.25 -9.22 -51.80
C MET A 1 11.82 -9.87 -50.50
N LYS A 2 10.54 -9.69 -50.14
CA LYS A 2 9.63 -10.51 -49.30
C LYS A 2 10.09 -11.03 -47.92
N LYS A 3 9.64 -10.30 -46.88
CA LYS A 3 8.73 -10.70 -45.78
C LYS A 3 8.68 -12.19 -45.40
N GLY A 4 9.07 -12.50 -44.16
CA GLY A 4 8.66 -13.69 -43.41
C GLY A 4 8.19 -13.28 -42.02
N ARG A 5 6.88 -13.36 -41.78
CA ARG A 5 6.23 -13.18 -40.47
C ARG A 5 6.52 -14.42 -39.60
N GLY A 6 7.15 -14.24 -38.45
CA GLY A 6 7.13 -15.19 -37.35
C GLY A 6 6.17 -14.71 -36.28
N ASN A 7 5.00 -15.32 -36.17
CA ASN A 7 4.09 -15.16 -35.04
C ASN A 7 4.77 -15.76 -33.81
N MET A 8 5.13 -14.93 -32.82
CA MET A 8 5.41 -15.41 -31.47
C MET A 8 4.10 -15.27 -30.68
N THR A 9 3.49 -16.42 -30.44
CA THR A 9 2.28 -16.61 -29.67
C THR A 9 2.42 -16.01 -28.27
N ARG A 10 1.54 -15.05 -28.00
CA ARG A 10 1.19 -14.46 -26.71
C ARG A 10 0.63 -15.57 -25.80
N HIS A 11 1.49 -16.23 -25.05
CA HIS A 11 1.12 -17.16 -23.97
C HIS A 11 2.16 -17.02 -22.86
N LYS A 12 1.77 -16.30 -21.79
CA LYS A 12 2.25 -16.39 -20.39
C LYS A 12 1.84 -15.13 -19.59
N GLU A 13 0.57 -14.75 -19.68
CA GLU A 13 0.04 -13.58 -18.95
C GLU A 13 -1.08 -13.98 -17.96
N GLU A 14 -1.27 -15.28 -17.70
CA GLU A 14 -2.36 -15.79 -16.86
C GLU A 14 -1.91 -16.54 -15.59
N ASP A 15 -0.62 -16.72 -15.32
CA ASP A 15 -0.15 -17.56 -14.20
C ASP A 15 0.25 -16.81 -12.90
N VAL A 16 0.04 -15.49 -12.79
CA VAL A 16 0.37 -14.74 -11.56
C VAL A 16 -0.87 -14.47 -10.66
N VAL A 17 -2.07 -14.80 -11.14
CA VAL A 17 -3.33 -14.58 -10.40
C VAL A 17 -3.86 -15.86 -9.72
N TYR A 18 -3.26 -17.03 -10.01
CA TYR A 18 -3.83 -18.32 -9.61
C TYR A 18 -3.56 -18.78 -8.17
N LEU A 19 -2.81 -18.06 -7.33
CA LEU A 19 -2.61 -18.45 -5.94
C LEU A 19 -3.68 -17.94 -4.95
N PHE A 20 -4.85 -17.50 -5.42
CA PHE A 20 -5.92 -16.97 -4.54
C PHE A 20 -7.34 -17.53 -4.75
N ILE A 21 -7.54 -18.65 -5.48
CA ILE A 21 -8.90 -19.16 -5.70
C ILE A 21 -9.04 -20.67 -5.46
N SER A 22 -9.52 -21.04 -4.27
CA SER A 22 -10.20 -22.32 -3.98
C SER A 22 -10.94 -22.17 -2.64
N LYS A 23 -12.25 -22.37 -2.44
CA LYS A 23 -13.37 -23.00 -3.16
C LYS A 23 -14.68 -22.33 -2.70
N GLY A 24 -15.63 -22.12 -3.62
CA GLY A 24 -17.03 -21.83 -3.30
C GLY A 24 -17.97 -22.46 -4.33
N ARG A 25 -18.87 -23.34 -3.88
CA ARG A 25 -20.10 -23.81 -4.58
C ARG A 25 -20.98 -24.45 -3.49
N THR A 26 -22.26 -24.15 -3.31
CA THR A 26 -23.39 -24.17 -4.26
C THR A 26 -24.51 -23.24 -3.76
N MET A 27 -25.27 -22.67 -4.69
CA MET A 27 -26.51 -21.90 -4.43
C MET A 27 -27.64 -22.65 -5.14
N GLU A 28 -28.72 -22.95 -4.42
CA GLU A 28 -29.94 -23.53 -4.97
C GLU A 28 -30.97 -22.43 -5.27
N HIS A 29 -31.69 -22.65 -6.37
CA HIS A 29 -32.74 -21.82 -6.97
C HIS A 29 -34.07 -21.94 -6.22
N TYR A 30 -34.85 -20.85 -6.14
CA TYR A 30 -36.32 -20.91 -6.12
C TYR A 30 -36.91 -19.63 -6.73
N SER A 31 -38.01 -19.77 -7.46
CA SER A 31 -38.67 -18.78 -8.33
C SER A 31 -40.12 -18.48 -7.91
N ASP A 32 -40.67 -17.43 -8.55
CA ASP A 32 -42.08 -17.03 -8.77
C ASP A 32 -42.81 -16.36 -7.58
N ASP A 33 -43.72 -15.37 -7.73
CA ASP A 33 -44.18 -14.47 -8.80
C ASP A 33 -45.11 -13.41 -8.12
N GLU A 34 -45.62 -12.45 -8.91
CA GLU A 34 -46.87 -11.65 -8.76
C GLU A 34 -46.79 -10.11 -8.55
N GLU A 35 -47.28 -9.41 -9.59
CA GLU A 35 -47.67 -8.01 -9.80
C GLU A 35 -48.68 -7.46 -8.74
N ALA A 36 -48.97 -6.17 -8.52
CA ALA A 36 -48.70 -4.86 -9.11
C ALA A 36 -49.13 -3.76 -8.10
N SER A 37 -48.59 -2.53 -8.21
CA SER A 37 -49.38 -1.28 -8.24
C SER A 37 -48.49 -0.03 -8.33
N GLU A 38 -48.90 0.88 -9.22
CA GLU A 38 -48.32 2.18 -9.52
C GLU A 38 -48.32 3.13 -8.31
N VAL A 39 -47.18 3.78 -8.02
CA VAL A 39 -47.14 5.24 -7.82
C VAL A 39 -45.80 5.77 -8.33
N ASN A 40 -45.87 6.66 -9.31
CA ASN A 40 -44.75 7.33 -9.95
C ASN A 40 -44.15 8.39 -9.00
N LEU A 41 -43.25 7.97 -8.12
CA LEU A 41 -42.22 8.81 -7.54
C LEU A 41 -40.89 8.22 -8.04
N ARG A 42 -40.37 8.79 -9.13
CA ARG A 42 -39.00 8.51 -9.60
C ARG A 42 -37.99 9.13 -8.64
N GLU A 43 -37.95 8.61 -7.41
CA GLU A 43 -36.68 8.35 -6.77
C GLU A 43 -36.25 7.00 -7.33
N GLU A 44 -35.25 6.98 -8.22
CA GLU A 44 -34.50 5.74 -8.44
C GLU A 44 -33.97 5.30 -7.08
N LYS A 45 -34.68 4.38 -6.42
CA LYS A 45 -34.20 3.75 -5.20
C LYS A 45 -32.94 2.98 -5.59
N VAL A 46 -31.79 3.63 -5.38
CA VAL A 46 -30.48 3.00 -5.50
C VAL A 46 -30.54 1.72 -4.68
N GLY A 47 -30.30 0.58 -5.34
CA GLY A 47 -30.39 -0.70 -4.68
C GLY A 47 -29.35 -0.80 -3.59
N PHE A 48 -29.68 -1.37 -2.43
CA PHE A 48 -28.71 -1.59 -1.35
C PHE A 48 -27.40 -2.28 -1.82
N PRO A 49 -27.41 -3.23 -2.77
CA PRO A 49 -26.17 -3.78 -3.33
C PRO A 49 -25.25 -2.73 -3.99
N GLN A 50 -25.82 -1.72 -4.66
CA GLN A 50 -25.07 -0.64 -5.28
C GLN A 50 -24.46 0.28 -4.21
N VAL A 51 -25.21 0.57 -3.15
CA VAL A 51 -24.70 1.32 -1.98
C VAL A 51 -23.55 0.55 -1.30
N MET A 52 -23.69 -0.77 -1.12
CA MET A 52 -22.62 -1.60 -0.55
C MET A 52 -21.37 -1.61 -1.42
N ALA A 53 -21.50 -1.63 -2.75
CA ALA A 53 -20.35 -1.55 -3.65
C ALA A 53 -19.60 -0.23 -3.47
N VAL A 54 -20.30 0.91 -3.47
CA VAL A 54 -19.70 2.23 -3.25
C VAL A 54 -19.04 2.33 -1.87
N ALA A 55 -19.72 1.87 -0.82
CA ALA A 55 -19.15 1.85 0.53
C ALA A 55 -17.89 0.95 0.59
N GLY A 56 -17.90 -0.19 -0.09
CA GLY A 56 -16.75 -1.09 -0.18
C GLY A 56 -15.54 -0.45 -0.87
N GLU A 57 -15.75 0.30 -1.96
CA GLU A 57 -14.68 1.06 -2.63
C GLU A 57 -14.09 2.11 -1.68
N TRP A 58 -14.95 2.86 -1.00
CA TRP A 58 -14.53 3.85 -0.02
C TRP A 58 -13.72 3.26 1.14
N ILE A 59 -14.11 2.10 1.65
CA ILE A 59 -13.35 1.41 2.71
C ILE A 59 -12.02 0.91 2.15
N SER A 60 -12.00 0.32 0.96
CA SER A 60 -10.78 -0.11 0.28
C SER A 60 -9.79 1.05 0.11
N ASP A 61 -10.27 2.22 -0.33
CA ASP A 61 -9.49 3.45 -0.47
C ASP A 61 -8.89 3.92 0.85
N PHE A 62 -9.70 3.90 1.92
CA PHE A 62 -9.25 4.29 3.25
C PHE A 62 -8.16 3.34 3.79
N LEU A 63 -8.31 2.03 3.57
CA LEU A 63 -7.31 1.04 3.95
C LEU A 63 -6.03 1.18 3.13
N PHE A 64 -6.13 1.45 1.83
CA PHE A 64 -5.00 1.79 0.97
C PHE A 64 -4.21 2.99 1.50
N LEU A 65 -4.92 4.09 1.83
CA LEU A 65 -4.32 5.27 2.44
C LEU A 65 -3.67 4.98 3.80
N THR A 66 -4.29 4.11 4.60
CA THR A 66 -3.76 3.69 5.90
C THR A 66 -2.45 2.94 5.72
N MET A 67 -2.39 1.96 4.81
CA MET A 67 -1.15 1.25 4.46
C MET A 67 -0.05 2.19 3.96
N CYS A 68 -0.37 3.17 3.12
CA CYS A 68 0.62 4.15 2.65
C CYS A 68 1.23 4.94 3.82
N ARG A 69 0.42 5.32 4.82
CA ARG A 69 0.89 6.04 6.00
C ARG A 69 1.69 5.17 6.96
N THR A 70 1.20 3.98 7.28
CA THR A 70 1.90 3.06 8.19
C THR A 70 3.20 2.56 7.59
N PHE A 71 3.26 2.41 6.25
CA PHE A 71 4.51 2.16 5.52
C PHE A 71 5.54 3.28 5.72
N LYS A 72 5.11 4.53 5.51
CA LYS A 72 5.93 5.74 5.71
C LYS A 72 6.50 5.79 7.12
N ASP A 73 5.64 5.56 8.11
CA ASP A 73 5.98 5.64 9.53
C ASP A 73 6.74 4.39 10.03
N GLY A 74 6.87 3.35 9.18
CA GLY A 74 7.56 2.10 9.53
C GLY A 74 6.81 1.25 10.57
N LYS A 75 5.50 1.43 10.69
CA LYS A 75 4.65 0.73 11.66
C LYS A 75 4.16 -0.60 11.09
N LEU A 76 5.00 -1.64 11.20
CA LEU A 76 4.75 -2.94 10.58
C LEU A 76 3.44 -3.61 11.03
N GLU A 77 3.15 -3.60 12.33
CA GLU A 77 1.93 -4.24 12.85
C GLU A 77 0.66 -3.53 12.35
N GLU A 78 0.59 -2.20 12.49
CA GLU A 78 -0.53 -1.39 11.95
C GLU A 78 -0.67 -1.55 10.43
N PHE A 79 0.44 -1.71 9.70
CA PHE A 79 0.43 -2.01 8.27
C PHE A 79 -0.19 -3.38 7.97
N ASN A 80 0.20 -4.42 8.72
CA ASN A 80 -0.29 -5.78 8.51
C ASN A 80 -1.78 -5.93 8.86
N GLU A 81 -2.25 -5.24 9.89
CA GLU A 81 -3.68 -5.17 10.21
C GLU A 81 -4.49 -4.54 9.07
N ALA A 82 -4.01 -3.40 8.54
CA ALA A 82 -4.65 -2.74 7.41
C ALA A 82 -4.61 -3.59 6.13
N LEU A 83 -3.52 -4.31 5.87
CA LEU A 83 -3.39 -5.22 4.74
C LEU A 83 -4.39 -6.37 4.81
N SER A 84 -4.52 -7.02 5.96
CA SER A 84 -5.48 -8.12 6.18
C SER A 84 -6.93 -7.68 5.94
N ALA A 85 -7.29 -6.50 6.44
CA ALA A 85 -8.61 -5.90 6.18
C ALA A 85 -8.80 -5.58 4.68
N PHE A 86 -7.76 -5.05 4.02
CA PHE A 86 -7.82 -4.70 2.60
C PHE A 86 -7.97 -5.95 1.70
N GLU A 87 -7.24 -7.02 1.99
CA GLU A 87 -7.32 -8.30 1.28
C GLU A 87 -8.72 -8.90 1.40
N THR A 88 -9.29 -8.89 2.60
CA THR A 88 -10.66 -9.38 2.87
C THR A 88 -11.68 -8.63 2.02
N ILE A 89 -11.58 -7.30 1.95
CA ILE A 89 -12.51 -6.47 1.17
C ILE A 89 -12.30 -6.65 -0.33
N SER A 90 -11.04 -6.75 -0.78
CA SER A 90 -10.70 -6.89 -2.20
C SER A 90 -11.17 -8.23 -2.81
N GLN A 91 -11.40 -9.25 -1.98
CA GLN A 91 -11.98 -10.52 -2.42
C GLN A 91 -13.51 -10.45 -2.65
N SER A 92 -14.17 -9.38 -2.21
CA SER A 92 -15.62 -9.22 -2.39
C SER A 92 -16.00 -9.14 -3.87
N PRO A 93 -16.96 -9.97 -4.35
CA PRO A 93 -17.41 -9.95 -5.75
C PRO A 93 -17.91 -8.58 -6.23
N SER A 94 -18.41 -7.75 -5.32
CA SER A 94 -18.93 -6.41 -5.61
C SER A 94 -17.84 -5.38 -5.99
N LEU A 95 -16.56 -5.68 -5.75
CA LEU A 95 -15.44 -4.75 -5.93
C LEU A 95 -14.45 -5.18 -7.02
N LYS A 96 -14.76 -6.24 -7.77
CA LYS A 96 -13.94 -6.70 -8.91
C LYS A 96 -14.08 -5.75 -10.12
N GLY A 97 -13.43 -4.58 -10.04
CA GLY A 97 -13.28 -3.60 -11.13
C GLY A 97 -11.81 -3.39 -11.53
N ALA A 98 -11.56 -2.80 -12.70
CA ALA A 98 -10.22 -2.59 -13.25
C ALA A 98 -9.31 -1.67 -12.40
N ALA A 99 -9.88 -0.67 -11.72
CA ALA A 99 -9.16 0.23 -10.80
C ALA A 99 -8.70 -0.47 -9.50
N GLY A 100 -9.27 -1.63 -9.17
CA GLY A 100 -8.82 -2.48 -8.07
C GLY A 100 -7.45 -3.11 -8.33
N ASN A 101 -7.01 -3.23 -9.59
CA ASN A 101 -5.75 -3.91 -9.90
C ASN A 101 -4.52 -3.12 -9.43
N GLU A 102 -4.50 -1.79 -9.60
CA GLU A 102 -3.29 -1.00 -9.34
C GLU A 102 -3.03 -0.88 -7.84
N LYS A 103 -4.08 -0.56 -7.07
CA LYS A 103 -3.99 -0.49 -5.60
C LYS A 103 -3.58 -1.83 -5.01
N THR A 104 -4.13 -2.94 -5.51
CA THR A 104 -3.71 -4.28 -5.08
C THR A 104 -2.24 -4.56 -5.41
N LEU A 105 -1.77 -4.24 -6.61
CA LEU A 105 -0.36 -4.39 -6.98
C LEU A 105 0.56 -3.51 -6.11
N ILE A 106 0.16 -2.27 -5.83
CA ILE A 106 0.89 -1.36 -4.94
C ILE A 106 0.95 -1.95 -3.52
N CYS A 107 -0.17 -2.39 -2.95
CA CYS A 107 -0.20 -3.02 -1.62
C CYS A 107 0.67 -4.27 -1.56
N ALA A 108 0.62 -5.12 -2.59
CA ALA A 108 1.46 -6.30 -2.72
C ALA A 108 2.95 -5.93 -2.75
N PHE A 109 3.31 -4.86 -3.46
CA PHE A 109 4.66 -4.30 -3.50
C PHE A 109 5.09 -3.77 -2.12
N LEU A 110 4.28 -2.92 -1.49
CA LEU A 110 4.57 -2.32 -0.18
C LEU A 110 4.76 -3.39 0.89
N SER A 111 3.92 -4.42 0.90
CA SER A 111 4.04 -5.54 1.84
C SER A 111 5.39 -6.24 1.71
N ARG A 112 5.88 -6.46 0.48
CA ARG A 112 7.19 -7.08 0.25
C ARG A 112 8.36 -6.17 0.64
N VAL A 113 8.22 -4.86 0.41
CA VAL A 113 9.25 -3.87 0.78
C VAL A 113 9.34 -3.69 2.29
N ILE A 114 8.21 -3.58 3.01
CA ILE A 114 8.23 -3.36 4.47
C ILE A 114 8.82 -4.57 5.21
N HIS A 115 8.57 -5.79 4.72
CA HIS A 115 9.20 -7.03 5.19
C HIS A 115 10.59 -7.27 4.59
N GLY A 116 11.17 -6.30 3.86
CA GLY A 116 12.37 -6.48 3.03
C GLY A 116 13.61 -7.01 3.75
N LYS A 117 13.69 -6.83 5.07
CA LYS A 117 14.78 -7.34 5.92
C LYS A 117 14.48 -8.66 6.63
N GLN A 118 13.23 -9.13 6.61
CA GLN A 118 12.80 -10.39 7.23
C GLN A 118 12.95 -11.55 6.23
N LEU A 119 14.17 -12.11 6.14
CA LEU A 119 14.55 -13.09 5.11
C LEU A 119 13.88 -14.48 5.26
N ASP A 120 13.19 -14.68 6.36
CA ASP A 120 12.36 -15.82 6.72
C ASP A 120 10.90 -15.68 6.26
N VAL A 121 10.46 -14.48 5.91
CA VAL A 121 9.12 -14.25 5.34
C VAL A 121 9.09 -14.70 3.89
N GLN A 122 8.07 -15.49 3.55
CA GLN A 122 7.89 -16.08 2.23
C GLN A 122 6.66 -15.48 1.53
N PHE A 123 6.87 -14.93 0.33
CA PHE A 123 5.81 -14.39 -0.53
C PHE A 123 5.55 -15.23 -1.79
N GLU A 124 6.45 -16.17 -2.08
CA GLU A 124 6.47 -16.96 -3.31
C GLU A 124 6.60 -18.44 -2.95
N GLU A 125 6.14 -19.34 -3.81
CA GLU A 125 6.30 -20.79 -3.58
C GLU A 125 7.77 -21.22 -3.48
N ASP A 126 8.64 -20.56 -4.26
CA ASP A 126 10.08 -20.75 -4.18
C ASP A 126 10.65 -20.05 -2.93
N GLU A 127 11.02 -20.84 -1.93
CA GLU A 127 11.61 -20.42 -0.65
C GLU A 127 12.94 -19.64 -0.79
N HIS A 128 13.60 -19.76 -1.95
CA HIS A 128 14.81 -18.99 -2.26
C HIS A 128 14.52 -17.55 -2.66
N VAL A 129 13.28 -17.23 -3.06
CA VAL A 129 12.88 -15.87 -3.41
C VAL A 129 12.57 -15.08 -2.14
N LYS A 130 13.47 -14.15 -1.81
CA LYS A 130 13.35 -13.28 -0.63
C LYS A 130 12.37 -12.13 -0.87
N PRO A 131 11.86 -11.49 0.21
CA PRO A 131 10.84 -10.43 0.07
C PRO A 131 11.18 -9.37 -0.97
N LEU A 132 12.41 -8.84 -1.00
CA LEU A 132 12.79 -7.81 -1.99
C LEU A 132 12.91 -8.32 -3.43
N MET A 133 13.24 -9.60 -3.63
CA MET A 133 13.25 -10.22 -4.95
C MET A 133 11.81 -10.39 -5.47
N SER A 134 10.90 -10.78 -4.58
CA SER A 134 9.47 -10.79 -4.87
C SER A 134 8.93 -9.38 -5.10
N ALA A 135 9.40 -8.37 -4.33
CA ALA A 135 9.03 -6.97 -4.54
C ALA A 135 9.43 -6.48 -5.94
N PHE A 136 10.62 -6.87 -6.40
CA PHE A 136 11.09 -6.58 -7.75
C PHE A 136 10.15 -7.15 -8.82
N LYS A 137 9.68 -8.40 -8.70
CA LYS A 137 8.69 -8.97 -9.63
C LYS A 137 7.43 -8.11 -9.73
N ILE A 138 6.86 -7.74 -8.58
CA ILE A 138 5.65 -6.92 -8.53
C ILE A 138 5.90 -5.52 -9.09
N TRP A 139 7.08 -4.95 -8.79
CA TRP A 139 7.46 -3.63 -9.27
C TRP A 139 7.47 -3.55 -10.79
N LEU A 140 7.98 -4.57 -11.48
CA LEU A 140 7.94 -4.59 -12.95
C LEU A 140 6.52 -4.50 -13.53
N ASN A 141 5.52 -5.05 -12.83
CA ASN A 141 4.12 -4.95 -13.26
C ASN A 141 3.51 -3.56 -13.02
N LEU A 142 4.19 -2.68 -12.27
CA LEU A 142 3.76 -1.31 -12.00
C LEU A 142 4.34 -0.29 -12.98
N GLU A 143 5.10 -0.71 -14.00
CA GLU A 143 5.74 0.19 -14.98
C GLU A 143 4.77 1.23 -15.54
N ASN A 144 3.59 0.79 -16.00
CA ASN A 144 2.56 1.70 -16.55
C ASN A 144 1.83 2.52 -15.48
N THR A 145 1.88 2.10 -14.22
CA THR A 145 1.30 2.83 -13.10
C THR A 145 2.21 3.98 -12.67
N VAL A 146 3.53 3.84 -12.81
CA VAL A 146 4.51 4.88 -12.45
C VAL A 146 4.62 5.92 -13.57
N ALA A 147 4.27 7.17 -13.26
CA ALA A 147 4.27 8.25 -14.26
C ALA A 147 5.68 8.73 -14.64
N ASP A 148 6.64 8.61 -13.73
CA ASP A 148 8.01 9.09 -13.88
C ASP A 148 8.95 7.91 -14.14
N GLU A 149 9.42 7.79 -15.37
CA GLU A 149 10.34 6.73 -15.80
C GLU A 149 11.64 6.72 -14.97
N SER A 150 12.16 7.89 -14.61
CA SER A 150 13.37 7.99 -13.80
C SER A 150 13.14 7.49 -12.37
N LEU A 151 11.94 7.73 -11.82
CA LEU A 151 11.55 7.19 -10.52
C LEU A 151 11.41 5.67 -10.59
N PHE A 152 10.84 5.15 -11.68
CA PHE A 152 10.72 3.72 -11.93
C PHE A 152 12.09 3.03 -11.98
N GLU A 153 13.02 3.56 -12.75
CA GLU A 153 14.39 3.07 -12.86
C GLU A 153 15.13 3.14 -11.51
N ASN A 154 14.98 4.24 -10.77
CA ASN A 154 15.63 4.42 -9.48
C ASN A 154 15.18 3.37 -8.46
N ILE A 155 13.87 3.12 -8.34
CA ILE A 155 13.33 2.07 -7.45
C ILE A 155 13.79 0.69 -7.94
N THR A 156 13.81 0.46 -9.24
CA THR A 156 14.31 -0.78 -9.85
C THR A 156 15.75 -1.06 -9.40
N ILE A 157 16.67 -0.11 -9.57
CA ILE A 157 18.07 -0.27 -9.16
C ILE A 157 18.18 -0.47 -7.64
N LEU A 158 17.41 0.27 -6.85
CA LEU A 158 17.39 0.12 -5.39
C LEU A 158 16.94 -1.29 -4.97
N LEU A 159 15.90 -1.85 -5.60
CA LEU A 159 15.43 -3.22 -5.34
C LEU A 159 16.48 -4.28 -5.71
N LEU A 160 17.13 -4.13 -6.87
CA LEU A 160 18.20 -5.02 -7.33
C LEU A 160 19.37 -5.03 -6.33
N VAL A 161 19.83 -3.85 -5.92
CA VAL A 161 20.94 -3.73 -4.96
C VAL A 161 20.55 -4.24 -3.59
N GLN A 162 19.39 -3.82 -3.08
CA GLN A 162 18.97 -4.16 -1.73
C GLN A 162 18.63 -5.65 -1.56
N SER A 163 18.15 -6.33 -2.61
CA SER A 163 17.95 -7.80 -2.59
C SER A 163 19.22 -8.57 -2.20
N VAL A 164 20.39 -8.07 -2.60
CA VAL A 164 21.69 -8.63 -2.22
C VAL A 164 22.16 -8.07 -0.88
N ALA A 165 22.05 -6.75 -0.68
CA ALA A 165 22.58 -6.05 0.49
C ALA A 165 21.99 -6.58 1.81
N VAL A 166 20.66 -6.76 1.90
CA VAL A 166 20.01 -7.24 3.14
C VAL A 166 20.47 -8.65 3.53
N CYS A 167 20.80 -9.49 2.55
CA CYS A 167 21.36 -10.83 2.80
C CYS A 167 22.79 -10.74 3.37
N LEU A 168 23.60 -9.81 2.86
CA LEU A 168 24.95 -9.56 3.37
C LEU A 168 24.93 -8.96 4.78
N GLU A 169 24.04 -7.99 5.04
CA GLU A 169 23.81 -7.40 6.36
C GLU A 169 23.42 -8.47 7.40
N ALA A 170 22.58 -9.44 7.01
CA ALA A 170 22.19 -10.57 7.84
C ALA A 170 23.28 -11.66 7.97
N GLY A 171 24.44 -11.49 7.33
CA GLY A 171 25.52 -12.49 7.30
C GLY A 171 25.21 -13.75 6.48
N GLN A 172 24.09 -13.77 5.75
CA GLN A 172 23.64 -14.92 4.94
C GLN A 172 24.30 -14.92 3.55
N ARG A 173 25.54 -15.38 3.50
CA ARG A 173 26.38 -15.36 2.27
C ARG A 173 25.78 -16.18 1.11
N SER A 174 25.24 -17.35 1.42
CA SER A 174 24.58 -18.21 0.43
C SER A 174 23.36 -17.50 -0.14
N ALA A 175 22.52 -16.90 0.71
CA ALA A 175 21.36 -16.14 0.29
C ALA A 175 21.73 -14.95 -0.59
N ALA A 176 22.80 -14.20 -0.26
CA ALA A 176 23.27 -13.09 -1.09
C ALA A 176 23.73 -13.54 -2.49
N SER A 177 24.44 -14.68 -2.56
CA SER A 177 24.88 -15.25 -3.83
C SER A 177 23.71 -15.78 -4.65
N SER A 178 22.76 -16.46 -4.01
CA SER A 178 21.53 -16.94 -4.66
C SER A 178 20.66 -15.79 -5.14
N ALA A 179 20.54 -14.70 -4.37
CA ALA A 179 19.80 -13.52 -4.77
C ALA A 179 20.40 -12.88 -6.03
N LEU A 180 21.74 -12.70 -6.08
CA LEU A 180 22.40 -12.17 -7.29
C LEU A 180 22.16 -13.07 -8.50
N LYS A 181 22.34 -14.39 -8.35
CA LYS A 181 22.12 -15.34 -9.44
C LYS A 181 20.67 -15.31 -9.93
N TRP A 182 19.72 -15.29 -9.01
CA TRP A 182 18.29 -15.21 -9.33
C TRP A 182 17.97 -13.93 -10.10
N LEU A 183 18.53 -12.78 -9.70
CA LEU A 183 18.37 -11.52 -10.42
C LEU A 183 18.92 -11.59 -11.85
N GLU A 184 20.09 -12.20 -12.05
CA GLU A 184 20.69 -12.40 -13.39
C GLU A 184 19.84 -13.31 -14.29
N GLU A 185 19.14 -14.28 -13.71
CA GLU A 185 18.24 -15.20 -14.42
C GLU A 185 16.91 -14.54 -14.81
N HIS A 186 16.45 -13.55 -14.04
CA HIS A 186 15.12 -12.93 -14.21
C HIS A 186 15.16 -11.52 -14.79
N HIS A 187 16.33 -10.87 -14.85
CA HIS A 187 16.48 -9.51 -15.37
C HIS A 187 17.87 -9.24 -15.95
N GLU A 188 17.91 -8.46 -17.04
CA GLU A 188 19.17 -8.04 -17.65
C GLU A 188 19.82 -6.92 -16.83
N LEU A 189 20.69 -7.31 -15.89
CA LEU A 189 21.46 -6.36 -15.09
C LEU A 189 22.42 -5.53 -15.96
N PRO A 190 22.44 -4.19 -15.83
CA PRO A 190 23.48 -3.36 -16.41
C PRO A 190 24.87 -3.84 -16.01
N GLN A 191 25.80 -3.91 -16.96
CA GLN A 191 27.10 -4.55 -16.75
C GLN A 191 27.89 -3.96 -15.57
N ASN A 192 27.82 -2.63 -15.36
CA ASN A 192 28.45 -1.97 -14.23
C ASN A 192 27.83 -2.40 -12.89
N LEU A 193 26.51 -2.57 -12.84
CA LEU A 193 25.77 -3.00 -11.66
C LEU A 193 26.12 -4.47 -11.34
N ARG A 194 26.11 -5.33 -12.35
CA ARG A 194 26.50 -6.75 -12.23
C ARG A 194 27.90 -6.91 -11.62
N VAL A 195 28.89 -6.19 -12.15
CA VAL A 195 30.28 -6.25 -11.65
C VAL A 195 30.38 -5.77 -10.20
N LYS A 196 29.70 -4.66 -9.85
CA LYS A 196 29.70 -4.14 -8.47
C LYS A 196 29.04 -5.12 -7.50
N LEU A 197 27.89 -5.67 -7.85
CA LEU A 197 27.19 -6.67 -7.03
C LEU A 197 28.01 -7.94 -6.83
N SER A 198 28.62 -8.45 -7.91
CA SER A 198 29.52 -9.61 -7.84
C SER A 198 30.70 -9.35 -6.89
N THR A 199 31.27 -8.14 -6.96
CA THR A 199 32.40 -7.74 -6.11
C THR A 199 32.02 -7.69 -4.64
N VAL A 200 30.89 -7.06 -4.28
CA VAL A 200 30.47 -6.97 -2.87
C VAL A 200 30.06 -8.33 -2.30
N VAL A 201 29.45 -9.20 -3.11
CA VAL A 201 29.15 -10.59 -2.70
C VAL A 201 30.44 -11.38 -2.43
N ALA A 202 31.45 -11.24 -3.29
CA ALA A 202 32.74 -11.91 -3.13
C ALA A 202 33.52 -11.37 -1.91
N GLN A 203 33.54 -10.05 -1.71
CA GLN A 203 34.21 -9.39 -0.60
C GLN A 203 33.48 -9.55 0.74
N ARG A 204 32.17 -9.82 0.70
CA ARG A 204 31.29 -9.99 1.88
C ARG A 204 31.26 -8.75 2.77
N ASP A 205 31.37 -7.58 2.15
CA ASP A 205 31.36 -6.29 2.84
C ASP A 205 29.97 -5.64 2.72
N PRO A 206 29.12 -5.72 3.76
CA PRO A 206 27.81 -5.07 3.75
C PRO A 206 27.92 -3.54 3.83
N TYR A 207 29.09 -2.99 4.18
CA TYR A 207 29.33 -1.56 4.34
C TYR A 207 30.07 -0.93 3.16
N HIS A 208 30.23 -1.68 2.07
CA HIS A 208 30.89 -1.18 0.87
C HIS A 208 30.20 0.13 0.39
N PRO A 209 30.95 1.19 0.01
CA PRO A 209 30.37 2.51 -0.31
C PRO A 209 29.24 2.48 -1.34
N PHE A 210 29.33 1.55 -2.30
CA PHE A 210 28.25 1.27 -3.24
C PHE A 210 26.93 0.90 -2.54
N LEU A 211 26.93 -0.06 -1.62
CA LEU A 211 25.71 -0.48 -0.91
C LEU A 211 25.17 0.65 -0.04
N MET A 212 26.05 1.43 0.59
CA MET A 212 25.65 2.59 1.39
C MET A 212 24.96 3.68 0.55
N SER A 213 25.39 3.87 -0.71
CA SER A 213 24.74 4.83 -1.62
C SER A 213 23.35 4.40 -2.12
N PHE A 214 23.05 3.10 -2.07
CA PHE A 214 21.78 2.48 -2.43
C PHE A 214 21.13 1.83 -1.22
N SER A 215 21.04 2.55 -0.10
CA SER A 215 20.60 2.00 1.19
C SER A 215 19.12 1.59 1.24
N PHE A 216 18.76 0.76 2.22
CA PHE A 216 17.36 0.38 2.47
C PHE A 216 16.48 1.59 2.80
N SER A 217 17.01 2.58 3.54
CA SER A 217 16.28 3.83 3.82
C SER A 217 15.98 4.58 2.54
N ARG A 218 16.95 4.66 1.61
CA ARG A 218 16.75 5.28 0.31
C ARG A 218 15.69 4.55 -0.52
N LEU A 219 15.65 3.22 -0.47
CA LEU A 219 14.56 2.43 -1.07
C LEU A 219 13.21 2.87 -0.49
N LYS A 220 13.05 2.91 0.84
CA LYS A 220 11.80 3.35 1.48
C LYS A 220 11.39 4.77 1.11
N GLU A 221 12.32 5.73 1.13
CA GLU A 221 12.08 7.13 0.80
C GLU A 221 11.69 7.32 -0.68
N THR A 222 12.34 6.58 -1.58
CA THR A 222 12.03 6.63 -3.01
C THR A 222 10.68 5.98 -3.29
N THR A 223 10.36 4.87 -2.63
CA THR A 223 9.01 4.27 -2.65
C THR A 223 7.96 5.24 -2.12
N GLN A 224 8.26 6.00 -1.06
CA GLN A 224 7.34 7.03 -0.56
C GLN A 224 7.08 8.12 -1.60
N SER A 225 8.12 8.55 -2.33
CA SER A 225 7.98 9.53 -3.41
C SER A 225 7.05 9.02 -4.52
N PHE A 226 7.13 7.72 -4.83
CA PHE A 226 6.18 7.06 -5.73
C PHE A 226 4.74 7.12 -5.19
N LEU A 227 4.53 6.75 -3.92
CA LEU A 227 3.20 6.77 -3.31
C LEU A 227 2.60 8.19 -3.30
N ASP A 228 3.39 9.20 -2.96
CA ASP A 228 2.96 10.59 -2.93
C ASP A 228 2.54 11.07 -4.34
N ALA A 229 3.32 10.70 -5.38
CA ALA A 229 2.98 11.01 -6.76
C ALA A 229 1.71 10.28 -7.24
N TYR A 230 1.57 9.00 -6.90
CA TYR A 230 0.40 8.19 -7.23
C TYR A 230 -0.87 8.75 -6.58
N LEU A 231 -0.82 9.04 -5.27
CA LEU A 231 -1.96 9.58 -4.50
C LEU A 231 -2.36 10.99 -4.98
N LYS A 232 -1.40 11.80 -5.42
CA LYS A 232 -1.68 13.11 -6.02
C LYS A 232 -2.45 12.97 -7.34
N ARG A 233 -2.13 11.97 -8.16
CA ARG A 233 -2.81 11.71 -9.45
C ARG A 233 -4.16 11.02 -9.26
N ASN A 234 -4.26 10.17 -8.24
CA ASN A 234 -5.41 9.32 -7.97
C ASN A 234 -6.01 9.62 -6.58
N PRO A 235 -6.62 10.80 -6.37
CA PRO A 235 -7.26 11.12 -5.11
C PRO A 235 -8.46 10.20 -4.89
N SER A 236 -8.44 9.43 -3.82
CA SER A 236 -9.56 8.59 -3.39
C SER A 236 -9.67 8.68 -1.87
N ASP A 237 -10.16 9.82 -1.37
CA ASP A 237 -10.01 10.23 0.04
C ASP A 237 -11.35 10.59 0.70
N PHE A 238 -12.47 10.05 0.20
CA PHE A 238 -13.80 10.37 0.69
C PHE A 238 -13.96 10.12 2.20
N LEU A 239 -13.73 8.89 2.67
CA LEU A 239 -13.85 8.56 4.10
C LEU A 239 -12.85 9.34 4.94
N LEU A 240 -11.63 9.52 4.45
CA LEU A 240 -10.62 10.31 5.14
C LEU A 240 -11.11 11.75 5.35
N LYS A 241 -11.64 12.40 4.31
CA LYS A 241 -12.17 13.76 4.39
C LYS A 241 -13.37 13.84 5.32
N ALA A 242 -14.31 12.89 5.21
CA ALA A 242 -15.49 12.84 6.06
C ALA A 242 -15.11 12.67 7.55
N ALA A 243 -14.25 11.71 7.86
CA ALA A 243 -13.74 11.48 9.21
C ALA A 243 -12.95 12.68 9.74
N THR A 244 -12.10 13.30 8.92
CA THR A 244 -11.32 14.48 9.30
C THR A 244 -12.23 15.65 9.69
N LYS A 245 -13.28 15.92 8.91
CA LYS A 245 -14.26 16.96 9.22
C LYS A 245 -14.99 16.69 10.54
N MET A 246 -15.37 15.42 10.76
CA MET A 246 -16.02 15.01 12.01
C MET A 246 -15.12 15.26 13.22
N VAL A 247 -13.86 14.83 13.16
CA VAL A 247 -12.87 15.07 14.23
C VAL A 247 -12.69 16.56 14.50
N GLN A 248 -12.51 17.38 13.45
CA GLN A 248 -12.37 18.83 13.59
C GLN A 248 -13.59 19.49 14.24
N SER A 249 -14.80 19.05 13.88
CA SER A 249 -16.04 19.57 14.48
C SER A 249 -16.15 19.24 15.97
N SER A 250 -15.74 18.04 16.38
CA SER A 250 -15.73 17.62 17.78
C SER A 250 -14.70 18.39 18.61
N THR A 251 -13.49 18.62 18.07
CA THR A 251 -12.46 19.42 18.74
C THR A 251 -12.89 20.88 18.94
N ASN A 252 -13.61 21.46 17.97
CA ASN A 252 -14.12 22.83 18.09
C ASN A 252 -15.21 22.99 19.16
N LEU A 253 -16.02 21.95 19.41
CA LEU A 253 -16.99 21.96 20.52
C LEU A 253 -16.28 21.92 21.89
N GLN A 254 -15.23 21.12 22.01
CA GLN A 254 -14.49 20.95 23.26
C GLN A 254 -13.68 22.20 23.64
N GLY A 255 -13.27 23.02 22.66
CA GLY A 255 -12.63 24.31 22.91
C GLY A 255 -13.57 25.45 23.34
N LEU A 256 -14.90 25.27 23.23
CA LEU A 256 -15.89 26.24 23.73
C LEU A 256 -16.34 25.93 25.17
N GLU A 257 -16.23 24.68 25.63
CA GLU A 257 -16.64 24.26 26.98
C GLU A 257 -15.65 24.71 28.08
N ASP A 258 -14.44 25.14 27.71
CA ASP A 258 -13.40 25.59 28.65
C ASP A 258 -13.46 27.10 28.99
N VAL A 259 -14.44 27.85 28.45
CA VAL A 259 -14.58 29.31 28.68
C VAL A 259 -15.76 29.65 29.60
N ASP A 260 -16.65 28.72 29.90
CA ASP A 260 -17.90 29.01 30.65
C ASP A 260 -17.84 28.62 32.15
N SER A 261 -16.66 28.77 32.76
CA SER A 261 -16.48 28.63 34.22
C SER A 261 -15.68 29.77 34.82
N GLN A 262 -16.09 31.01 34.53
CA GLN A 262 -15.75 32.14 35.39
C GLN A 262 -16.74 33.30 35.19
N ASP A 263 -17.88 33.25 35.88
CA ASP A 263 -18.41 34.47 36.50
C ASP A 263 -19.37 34.19 37.67
N GLY A 264 -19.27 35.03 38.70
CA GLY A 264 -20.34 35.25 39.68
C GLY A 264 -20.08 34.82 41.13
N SER A 265 -19.34 35.63 41.90
CA SER A 265 -19.95 36.29 43.07
C SER A 265 -18.99 37.31 43.70
N HIS A 266 -19.16 38.58 43.33
CA HIS A 266 -18.88 39.70 44.22
C HIS A 266 -20.15 39.96 45.05
N SER A 267 -20.03 40.01 46.38
CA SER A 267 -20.91 40.85 47.19
C SER A 267 -20.06 41.62 48.19
N GLU A 268 -20.06 42.93 48.02
CA GLU A 268 -19.51 43.92 48.92
C GLU A 268 -20.23 43.90 50.29
N THR A 269 -19.50 44.27 51.33
CA THR A 269 -20.05 45.16 52.37
C THR A 269 -18.89 45.87 53.05
N GLU A 270 -18.76 47.16 52.72
CA GLU A 270 -18.05 48.13 53.52
C GLU A 270 -18.82 48.34 54.83
N ASP A 271 -18.11 48.39 55.96
CA ASP A 271 -18.53 49.27 57.05
C ASP A 271 -17.32 50.00 57.64
N SER A 272 -17.58 51.27 57.89
CA SER A 272 -16.67 52.38 58.08
C SER A 272 -16.24 52.55 59.53
N ALA A 273 -15.03 53.09 59.73
CA ALA A 273 -14.63 53.63 61.03
C ALA A 273 -13.84 54.93 60.85
N GLN A 274 -14.44 56.04 61.28
CA GLN A 274 -13.72 57.22 61.76
C GLN A 274 -14.51 57.79 62.95
N GLU A 275 -13.90 57.86 64.13
CA GLU A 275 -13.44 59.15 64.69
C GLU A 275 -12.58 58.97 65.96
N ASN A 276 -11.56 59.82 66.07
CA ASN A 276 -10.75 60.03 67.26
C ASN A 276 -11.52 60.85 68.31
N LYS A 277 -11.64 60.35 69.55
CA LYS A 277 -11.19 61.02 70.79
C LYS A 277 -11.30 60.10 72.00
#